data_AF-G3HXW3-F1
#
_entry.id   AF-G3HXW3-F1
#
_cell.length_a   1.000
_cell.length_b   1.000
_cell.length_c   1.000
_cell.angle_alpha   90.00
_cell.angle_beta   90.00
_cell.angle_gamma   90.00
#
_symmetry.space_group_name_H-M   'P 1'
#
loop_
_entity.id
_entity.type
_entity.pdbx_description
1 polymer ?
#
loop_
_entity_poly.entity_id
_entity_poly.type
_entity_poly.pdbx_seq_one_letter_code
_entity_poly.pdbx_strand_id
1 'polypeptide(L)'
;MQSWITRINVVAAMFSAPPFPAAVSSQKKFSRPLLPSAATRLSQEEQVRTHEAKMKAMASELREHRAAHLGKKARGKEADEQRQKEAYLEFEKSRYGTYAALLRVKMKAASEELDAIEAALAQAGSTEDGCPPPHSSPSLQPNPTSQTRAQRSGSEARAGAGSTRPKP
;
A
#
# COMPACT_ATOMS: atom_id res chain seq x y z
N MET A 1 5.61 -11.44 -18.58
CA MET A 1 5.13 -10.72 -17.38
C MET A 1 6.06 -9.56 -16.97
N GLN A 2 7.38 -9.73 -16.97
CA GLN A 2 8.27 -8.68 -16.44
C GLN A 2 8.26 -7.35 -17.22
N SER A 3 8.23 -7.38 -18.57
CA SER A 3 8.25 -6.15 -19.39
C SER A 3 7.09 -5.21 -19.09
N TRP A 4 5.83 -5.68 -19.10
CA TRP A 4 4.69 -4.80 -18.84
C TRP A 4 4.74 -4.13 -17.45
N ILE A 5 5.24 -4.85 -16.44
CA ILE A 5 5.44 -4.30 -15.08
C ILE A 5 6.48 -3.19 -15.11
N THR A 6 7.62 -3.42 -15.78
CA THR A 6 8.68 -2.43 -15.94
C THR A 6 8.16 -1.17 -16.62
N ARG A 7 7.41 -1.30 -17.73
CA ARG A 7 6.85 -0.12 -18.44
C ARG A 7 5.92 0.70 -17.57
N ILE A 8 5.01 0.04 -16.85
CA ILE A 8 4.11 0.73 -15.90
C ILE A 8 4.92 1.43 -14.82
N ASN A 9 5.95 0.79 -14.27
CA ASN A 9 6.78 1.38 -13.23
C ASN A 9 7.61 2.56 -13.73
N VAL A 10 8.10 2.54 -14.97
CA VAL A 10 8.82 3.68 -15.58
C VAL A 10 7.88 4.87 -15.70
N VAL A 11 6.68 4.67 -16.27
CA VAL A 11 5.67 5.74 -16.38
C VAL A 11 5.26 6.25 -15.00
N ALA A 12 5.00 5.35 -14.05
CA ALA A 12 4.68 5.73 -12.68
C ALA A 12 5.82 6.52 -12.02
N ALA A 13 7.08 6.15 -12.25
CA ALA A 13 8.23 6.89 -11.72
C ALA A 13 8.30 8.32 -12.27
N MET A 14 8.05 8.50 -13.56
CA MET A 14 8.03 9.80 -14.23
C MET A 14 6.91 10.70 -13.72
N PHE A 15 5.70 10.17 -13.52
CA PHE A 15 4.52 10.98 -13.27
C PHE A 15 4.03 11.00 -11.81
N SER A 16 4.61 10.19 -10.92
CA SER A 16 4.22 10.16 -9.50
C SER A 16 4.42 11.52 -8.83
N ALA A 17 3.34 12.16 -8.40
CA ALA A 17 3.40 13.41 -7.67
C ALA A 17 3.61 13.22 -6.15
N PRO A 18 4.02 14.27 -5.41
CA PRO A 18 4.06 14.27 -3.96
C PRO A 18 2.67 13.95 -3.36
N PRO A 19 2.55 13.04 -2.37
CA PRO A 19 1.29 12.86 -1.65
C PRO A 19 0.90 14.17 -1.00
N PHE A 20 -0.41 14.45 -0.90
CA PHE A 20 -0.88 15.61 -0.17
C PHE A 20 -0.39 15.54 1.28
N PRO A 21 -0.11 16.69 1.92
CA PRO A 21 0.10 16.72 3.36
C PRO A 21 -1.09 16.00 4.02
N ALA A 22 -0.80 15.12 4.99
CA ALA A 22 -1.85 14.44 5.73
C ALA A 22 -2.84 15.50 6.25
N ALA A 23 -4.13 15.29 6.00
CA ALA A 23 -5.16 16.25 6.42
C ALA A 23 -4.97 16.56 7.91
N VAL A 24 -4.81 17.84 8.24
CA VAL A 24 -4.62 18.34 9.61
C VAL A 24 -5.96 18.29 10.33
N SER A 25 -6.44 17.08 10.60
CA SER A 25 -7.59 16.79 11.45
C SER A 25 -7.18 15.60 12.32
N SER A 26 -6.77 15.90 13.55
CA SER A 26 -6.62 14.99 14.70
C SER A 26 -6.36 13.49 14.34
N GLN A 27 -5.18 13.16 13.81
CA GLN A 27 -4.82 11.75 13.60
C GLN A 27 -4.30 11.13 14.89
N LYS A 28 -5.23 10.56 15.67
CA LYS A 28 -4.89 9.66 16.80
C LYS A 28 -4.49 8.25 16.31
N LYS A 29 -4.49 7.99 14.99
CA LYS A 29 -4.32 6.67 14.33
C LYS A 29 -3.66 6.80 12.96
N PHE A 30 -2.95 5.76 12.52
CA PHE A 30 -2.34 5.66 11.19
C PHE A 30 -3.41 5.64 10.08
N SER A 31 -3.19 6.41 9.02
CA SER A 31 -3.99 6.35 7.79
C SER A 31 -3.08 6.50 6.58
N ARG A 32 -3.45 5.87 5.46
CA ARG A 32 -2.69 6.00 4.21
C ARG A 32 -2.86 7.41 3.64
N PRO A 33 -1.77 8.10 3.23
CA PRO A 33 -1.86 9.40 2.58
C PRO A 33 -2.73 9.34 1.31
N LEU A 34 -3.52 10.38 1.07
CA LEU A 34 -4.28 10.53 -0.17
C LEU A 34 -3.34 10.81 -1.33
N LEU A 35 -3.58 10.16 -2.48
CA LEU A 35 -2.79 10.36 -3.69
C LEU A 35 -3.15 11.71 -4.35
N PRO A 36 -2.16 12.40 -4.95
CA PRO A 36 -2.38 13.63 -5.69
C PRO A 36 -3.21 13.38 -6.96
N SER A 37 -4.08 14.33 -7.31
CA SER A 37 -4.94 14.25 -8.50
C SER A 37 -4.24 14.72 -9.79
N ALA A 38 -3.01 15.23 -9.70
CA ALA A 38 -2.26 15.78 -10.83
C ALA A 38 -0.86 15.16 -10.91
N ALA A 39 -0.33 15.03 -12.13
CA ALA A 39 1.03 14.57 -12.37
C ALA A 39 2.08 15.56 -11.82
N THR A 40 3.29 15.08 -11.55
CA THR A 40 4.41 15.94 -11.15
C THR A 40 4.73 16.97 -12.24
N ARG A 41 5.21 18.15 -11.83
CA ARG A 41 5.74 19.21 -12.72
C ARG A 41 7.26 19.33 -12.65
N LEU A 42 7.91 18.40 -11.95
CA LEU A 42 9.35 18.38 -11.72
C LEU A 42 10.13 17.95 -12.96
N SER A 43 11.36 18.42 -13.10
CA SER A 43 12.31 17.85 -14.07
C SER A 43 12.63 16.38 -13.74
N GLN A 44 13.19 15.62 -14.69
CA GLN A 44 13.55 14.22 -14.41
C GLN A 44 14.61 14.11 -13.29
N GLU A 45 15.57 15.03 -13.26
CA GLU A 45 16.60 15.14 -12.23
C GLU A 45 16.00 15.46 -10.85
N GLU A 46 15.05 16.39 -10.81
CA GLU A 46 14.31 16.74 -9.60
C GLU A 46 13.44 15.59 -9.10
N GLN A 47 12.84 14.86 -10.03
CA GLN A 47 12.01 13.70 -9.74
C GLN A 47 12.84 12.56 -9.14
N VAL A 48 14.04 12.28 -9.68
CA VAL A 48 15.01 11.34 -9.10
C VAL A 48 15.36 11.75 -7.66
N ARG A 49 15.76 13.01 -7.45
CA ARG A 49 16.12 13.53 -6.12
C ARG A 49 14.96 13.40 -5.13
N THR A 50 13.73 13.65 -5.59
CA THR A 50 12.52 13.53 -4.77
C THR A 50 12.26 12.07 -4.36
N HIS A 51 12.36 11.11 -5.28
CA HIS A 51 12.18 9.70 -4.97
C HIS A 51 13.27 9.18 -4.02
N GLU A 52 14.53 9.58 -4.21
CA GLU A 52 15.62 9.25 -3.30
C GLU A 52 15.38 9.80 -1.89
N ALA A 53 14.98 11.08 -1.78
CA ALA A 53 14.68 11.71 -0.50
C ALA A 53 13.55 10.99 0.22
N LYS A 54 12.48 10.63 -0.50
CA LYS A 54 11.37 9.86 0.08
C LYS A 54 11.78 8.44 0.50
N MET A 55 12.58 7.74 -0.31
CA MET A 55 13.10 6.42 0.07
C MET A 55 13.91 6.52 1.37
N LYS A 56 14.77 7.54 1.50
CA LYS A 56 15.54 7.80 2.73
C LYS A 56 14.63 8.13 3.93
N ALA A 57 13.61 8.95 3.73
CA ALA A 57 12.63 9.29 4.76
C ALA A 57 11.87 8.04 5.25
N MET A 58 11.33 7.22 4.34
CA MET A 58 10.64 5.97 4.67
C MET A 58 11.57 4.98 5.38
N ALA A 59 12.84 4.90 4.98
CA ALA A 59 13.83 4.07 5.65
C ALA A 59 14.14 4.56 7.07
N SER A 60 14.15 5.88 7.31
CA SER A 60 14.32 6.43 8.66
C SER A 60 13.10 6.16 9.53
N GLU A 61 11.90 6.46 9.02
CA GLU A 61 10.67 6.22 9.76
C GLU A 61 10.50 4.73 10.10
N LEU A 62 10.84 3.82 9.18
CA LEU A 62 10.83 2.38 9.44
C LEU A 62 11.80 1.98 10.56
N ARG A 63 12.99 2.58 10.59
CA ARG A 63 13.99 2.31 11.64
C ARG A 63 13.50 2.81 12.99
N GLU A 64 12.97 4.03 13.04
CA GLU A 64 12.40 4.65 14.24
C GLU A 64 11.20 3.85 14.74
N HIS A 65 10.33 3.42 13.84
CA HIS A 65 9.18 2.56 14.11
C HIS A 65 9.59 1.21 14.69
N ARG A 66 10.64 0.56 14.18
CA ARG A 66 11.15 -0.68 14.77
C ARG A 66 11.73 -0.41 16.17
N ALA A 67 12.56 0.62 16.30
CA ALA A 67 13.21 0.99 17.55
C ALA A 67 12.19 1.34 18.67
N ALA A 68 11.12 2.07 18.33
CA ALA A 68 10.09 2.47 19.28
C ALA A 68 9.30 1.30 19.87
N HIS A 69 9.35 0.13 19.23
CA HIS A 69 8.62 -1.08 19.61
C HIS A 69 9.54 -2.20 20.12
N LEU A 70 10.86 -2.02 20.08
CA LEU A 70 11.79 -2.89 20.79
C LEU A 70 11.50 -2.79 22.30
N GLY A 71 11.03 -3.89 22.89
CA GLY A 71 10.70 -3.98 24.31
C GLY A 71 9.25 -3.65 24.70
N LYS A 72 8.38 -3.25 23.75
CA LYS A 72 6.95 -3.00 24.02
C LYS A 72 6.09 -4.10 23.42
N LYS A 73 5.31 -4.79 24.27
CA LYS A 73 4.32 -5.79 23.82
C LYS A 73 3.02 -5.09 23.46
N ALA A 74 2.88 -4.67 22.20
CA ALA A 74 1.58 -4.27 21.66
C ALA A 74 0.60 -5.46 21.71
N ARG A 75 -0.70 -5.19 21.97
CA ARG A 75 -1.73 -6.23 22.10
C ARG A 75 -2.94 -5.93 21.24
N GLY A 76 -3.53 -6.98 20.67
CA GLY A 76 -4.73 -6.91 19.85
C GLY A 76 -4.59 -5.87 18.73
N LYS A 77 -5.51 -4.91 18.70
CA LYS A 77 -5.60 -3.87 17.68
C LYS A 77 -4.33 -3.03 17.51
N GLU A 78 -3.61 -2.74 18.59
CA GLU A 78 -2.37 -1.95 18.53
C GLU A 78 -1.26 -2.71 17.79
N ALA A 79 -1.19 -4.03 17.95
CA ALA A 79 -0.22 -4.87 17.25
C ALA A 79 -0.54 -4.96 15.74
N ASP A 80 -1.82 -4.99 15.39
CA ASP A 80 -2.25 -4.97 13.99
C ASP A 80 -1.96 -3.63 13.33
N GLU A 81 -2.21 -2.51 14.02
CA GLU A 81 -1.89 -1.16 13.54
C GLU A 81 -0.37 -1.00 13.33
N GLN A 82 0.44 -1.51 14.27
CA GLN A 82 1.90 -1.56 14.15
C GLN A 82 2.34 -2.35 12.91
N ARG A 83 1.81 -3.56 12.74
CA ARG A 83 2.14 -4.41 11.58
C ARG A 83 1.76 -3.75 10.25
N GLN A 84 0.59 -3.10 10.21
CA GLN A 84 0.13 -2.39 9.02
C GLN A 84 1.04 -1.20 8.67
N LYS A 85 1.45 -0.42 9.67
CA LYS A 85 2.38 0.70 9.48
C LYS A 85 3.75 0.21 9.00
N GLU A 86 4.28 -0.86 9.59
CA GLU A 86 5.55 -1.44 9.15
C GLU A 86 5.50 -1.90 7.68
N ALA A 87 4.49 -2.70 7.32
CA ALA A 87 4.31 -3.18 5.96
C ALA A 87 4.14 -2.04 4.95
N TYR A 88 3.47 -0.95 5.34
CA TYR A 88 3.34 0.24 4.52
C TYR A 88 4.70 0.92 4.29
N LEU A 89 5.48 1.14 5.35
CA LEU A 89 6.79 1.79 5.24
C LEU A 89 7.77 0.98 4.40
N GLU A 90 7.75 -0.36 4.52
CA GLU A 90 8.54 -1.25 3.67
C GLU A 90 8.15 -1.16 2.19
N PHE A 91 6.84 -1.22 1.92
CA PHE A 91 6.32 -1.10 0.56
C PHE A 91 6.70 0.24 -0.07
N GLU A 92 6.48 1.35 0.64
CA GLU A 92 6.79 2.69 0.14
C GLU A 92 8.29 2.90 -0.08
N LYS A 93 9.13 2.42 0.84
CA LYS A 93 10.59 2.43 0.68
C LYS A 93 11.00 1.71 -0.61
N SER A 94 10.50 0.49 -0.82
CA SER A 94 10.80 -0.31 -2.01
C SER A 94 10.31 0.36 -3.30
N ARG A 95 9.09 0.91 -3.27
CA ARG A 95 8.49 1.64 -4.39
C ARG A 95 9.34 2.83 -4.82
N TYR A 96 9.70 3.71 -3.89
CA TYR A 96 10.52 4.88 -4.22
C TYR A 96 11.95 4.50 -4.63
N GLY A 97 12.50 3.42 -4.08
CA GLY A 97 13.77 2.86 -4.54
C GLY A 97 13.72 2.40 -5.99
N THR A 98 12.66 1.68 -6.36
CA THR A 98 12.41 1.24 -7.74
C THR A 98 12.28 2.43 -8.68
N TYR A 99 11.48 3.45 -8.32
CA TYR A 99 11.31 4.64 -9.15
C TYR A 99 12.61 5.41 -9.36
N ALA A 100 13.41 5.59 -8.30
CA ALA A 100 14.71 6.25 -8.42
C ALA A 100 15.67 5.45 -9.32
N ALA A 101 15.70 4.11 -9.21
CA ALA A 101 16.54 3.27 -10.06
C ALA A 101 16.15 3.35 -11.53
N LEU A 102 14.86 3.23 -11.84
CA LEU A 102 14.35 3.28 -13.21
C LEU A 102 14.63 4.62 -13.89
N LEU A 103 14.42 5.74 -13.18
CA LEU A 103 14.70 7.06 -13.74
C LEU A 103 16.20 7.27 -13.98
N ARG A 104 17.09 6.76 -13.11
CA ARG A 104 18.54 6.82 -13.37
C ARG A 104 18.95 6.03 -14.60
N VAL A 105 18.37 4.84 -14.81
CA VAL A 105 18.62 4.05 -16.03
C VAL A 105 18.13 4.80 -17.26
N LYS A 106 16.92 5.35 -17.21
CA LYS A 106 16.36 6.17 -18.29
C LYS A 106 17.26 7.35 -18.65
N MET A 107 17.71 8.11 -17.66
CA MET A 107 18.61 9.25 -17.87
C MET A 107 19.94 8.83 -18.52
N LYS A 108 20.51 7.69 -18.11
CA LYS A 108 21.73 7.14 -18.72
C LYS A 108 21.51 6.67 -20.16
N ALA A 109 20.34 6.10 -20.45
CA ALA A 109 19.97 5.68 -21.79
C ALA A 109 19.69 6.87 -22.73
N ALA A 110 19.50 8.07 -22.19
CA ALA A 110 19.18 9.30 -22.92
C ALA A 110 18.03 9.12 -23.94
N SER A 111 17.05 8.28 -23.59
CA SER A 111 15.94 7.91 -24.46
C SER A 111 14.59 8.03 -23.76
N GLU A 112 13.58 8.43 -24.54
CA GLU A 112 12.18 8.42 -24.15
C GLU A 112 11.48 7.10 -24.53
N GLU A 113 12.12 6.28 -25.37
CA GLU A 113 11.56 5.00 -25.80
C GLU A 113 11.66 3.94 -24.70
N LEU A 114 10.51 3.35 -24.34
CA LEU A 114 10.41 2.32 -23.31
C LEU A 114 11.28 1.10 -23.62
N ASP A 115 11.37 0.69 -24.89
CA ASP A 115 12.18 -0.46 -25.30
C ASP A 115 13.68 -0.22 -25.05
N ALA A 116 14.18 0.99 -25.33
CA ALA A 116 15.56 1.37 -25.06
C ALA A 116 15.87 1.41 -23.56
N ILE A 117 14.93 1.89 -22.75
CA ILE A 117 15.05 1.91 -21.28
C ILE A 117 15.06 0.49 -20.71
N GLU A 118 14.18 -0.39 -21.21
CA GLU A 118 14.17 -1.82 -20.82
C GLU A 118 15.47 -2.52 -21.19
N ALA A 119 16.00 -2.27 -22.40
CA ALA A 119 17.28 -2.81 -22.82
C ALA A 119 18.44 -2.30 -21.96
N ALA A 120 18.44 -1.01 -21.60
CA ALA A 120 19.43 -0.44 -20.69
C ALA A 120 19.32 -1.02 -19.27
N LEU A 121 18.11 -1.31 -18.80
CA LEU A 121 17.87 -1.95 -17.49
C LEU A 121 18.36 -3.39 -17.49
N ALA A 122 18.13 -4.15 -18.56
CA ALA A 122 18.63 -5.52 -18.69
C ALA A 122 20.17 -5.56 -18.68
N GLN A 123 20.82 -4.59 -19.33
CA GLN A 123 22.28 -4.45 -19.29
C GLN A 123 22.79 -4.05 -17.89
N ALA A 124 22.11 -3.12 -17.22
CA ALA A 124 22.47 -2.68 -15.87
C ALA A 124 22.29 -3.79 -14.81
N GLY A 125 21.29 -4.65 -14.96
CA GLY A 125 21.04 -5.78 -14.06
C GLY A 125 21.97 -6.97 -14.27
N SER A 126 22.77 -6.99 -15.34
CA SER A 126 23.76 -8.04 -15.58
C SER A 126 25.09 -7.82 -14.82
N THR A 127 25.21 -6.67 -14.14
CA THR A 127 26.37 -6.29 -13.30
C THR A 127 25.89 -6.21 -11.85
N GLU A 128 25.75 -7.36 -11.18
CA GLU A 128 25.60 -7.54 -9.71
C GLU A 128 24.99 -6.37 -8.92
N ASP A 129 23.68 -6.41 -8.58
CA ASP A 129 23.22 -6.04 -7.23
C ASP A 129 21.75 -6.43 -6.98
N GLY A 130 21.50 -7.03 -5.83
CA GLY A 130 20.23 -7.67 -5.45
C GLY A 130 19.05 -6.70 -5.27
N CYS A 131 18.46 -6.26 -6.37
CA CYS A 131 17.14 -5.60 -6.34
C CYS A 131 16.06 -6.68 -6.17
N PRO A 132 15.34 -6.72 -5.04
CA PRO A 132 14.26 -7.68 -4.87
C PRO A 132 13.18 -7.45 -5.94
N PRO A 133 12.49 -8.51 -6.39
CA PRO A 133 11.44 -8.41 -7.39
C PRO A 133 10.37 -7.42 -6.94
N PRO A 134 9.65 -6.77 -7.88
CA PRO A 134 8.56 -5.86 -7.53
C PRO A 134 7.50 -6.65 -6.74
N HIS A 135 7.52 -6.48 -5.42
CA HIS A 135 6.53 -7.06 -4.54
C HIS A 135 5.21 -6.31 -4.77
N SER A 136 4.32 -6.91 -5.56
CA SER A 136 2.91 -6.54 -5.56
C SER A 136 2.39 -6.53 -4.12
N SER A 137 1.65 -5.49 -3.76
CA SER A 137 1.10 -5.30 -2.42
C SER A 137 0.39 -6.56 -1.90
N PRO A 138 0.44 -6.85 -0.58
CA PRO A 138 -0.38 -7.90 -0.02
C PRO A 138 -1.85 -7.48 -0.18
N SER A 139 -2.65 -8.33 -0.84
CA SER A 139 -4.09 -8.15 -1.00
C SER A 139 -4.74 -7.79 0.33
N LEU A 140 -5.60 -6.77 0.29
CA LEU A 140 -6.53 -6.46 1.37
C LEU A 140 -7.36 -7.71 1.64
N GLN A 141 -7.12 -8.37 2.78
CA GLN A 141 -7.97 -9.46 3.22
C GLN A 141 -9.37 -8.88 3.51
N PRO A 142 -10.45 -9.47 2.95
CA PRO A 142 -11.80 -9.07 3.31
C PRO A 142 -12.03 -9.40 4.79
N ASN A 143 -12.30 -8.37 5.58
CA ASN A 143 -12.83 -8.52 6.94
C ASN A 143 -14.09 -9.40 6.89
N PRO A 144 -14.18 -10.51 7.66
CA PRO A 144 -15.48 -11.14 7.85
C PRO A 144 -16.35 -10.18 8.67
N THR A 145 -17.37 -9.64 8.02
CA THR A 145 -18.46 -8.87 8.62
C THR A 145 -18.96 -9.59 9.86
N SER A 146 -18.82 -8.93 11.01
CA SER A 146 -19.44 -9.30 12.27
C SER A 146 -20.95 -9.32 12.06
N GLN A 147 -21.55 -10.50 12.01
CA GLN A 147 -23.00 -10.64 12.05
C GLN A 147 -23.49 -10.09 13.39
N THR A 148 -24.19 -8.97 13.35
CA THR A 148 -25.04 -8.46 14.43
C THR A 148 -26.04 -9.55 14.81
N ARG A 149 -25.76 -10.24 15.91
CA ARG A 149 -26.69 -11.13 16.62
C ARG A 149 -27.84 -10.29 17.15
N ALA A 150 -28.94 -10.23 16.41
CA ALA A 150 -30.20 -9.71 16.92
C ALA A 150 -30.75 -10.70 17.96
N GLN A 151 -30.65 -10.34 19.25
CA GLN A 151 -31.44 -10.95 20.30
C GLN A 151 -32.92 -10.74 19.99
N ARG A 152 -33.65 -11.83 19.74
CA ARG A 152 -35.11 -11.83 19.80
C ARG A 152 -35.51 -12.60 21.06
N SER A 153 -35.85 -11.84 22.10
CA SER A 153 -36.71 -12.32 23.19
C SER A 153 -38.10 -12.59 22.61
N GLY A 154 -38.68 -13.74 22.94
CA GLY A 154 -40.03 -14.11 22.52
C GLY A 154 -40.43 -15.46 23.10
N SER A 155 -41.13 -15.38 24.22
CA SER A 155 -41.58 -16.43 25.12
C SER A 155 -42.50 -17.47 24.48
N GLU A 156 -42.45 -18.71 25.00
CA GLU A 156 -43.45 -19.76 24.77
C GLU A 156 -44.86 -19.32 25.23
N ALA A 157 -45.90 -19.71 24.47
CA ALA A 157 -47.16 -20.25 25.03
C ALA A 157 -48.04 -20.86 23.92
N ARG A 158 -48.58 -22.04 24.23
CA ARG A 158 -49.51 -22.86 23.44
C ARG A 158 -50.93 -22.28 23.43
N ALA A 159 -51.63 -22.47 22.31
CA ALA A 159 -53.06 -22.84 22.14
C ALA A 159 -53.38 -22.62 20.65
N GLY A 160 -53.86 -23.57 19.84
CA GLY A 160 -54.87 -24.58 20.10
C GLY A 160 -56.19 -24.09 19.51
N ALA A 161 -56.53 -24.50 18.27
CA ALA A 161 -57.90 -24.74 17.78
C ALA A 161 -57.93 -24.86 16.24
N GLY A 162 -58.33 -26.04 15.76
CA GLY A 162 -58.67 -26.26 14.36
C GLY A 162 -59.54 -27.50 14.20
N SER A 163 -60.82 -27.24 13.88
CA SER A 163 -61.78 -28.13 13.19
C SER A 163 -62.54 -29.21 14.00
N THR A 164 -63.86 -29.03 14.19
CA THR A 164 -64.91 -29.74 13.42
C THR A 164 -66.35 -29.49 13.98
N ARG A 165 -67.22 -28.99 13.08
CA ARG A 165 -68.70 -29.12 12.85
C ARG A 165 -69.78 -29.30 13.98
N PRO A 166 -71.09 -29.04 13.65
CA PRO A 166 -72.12 -28.58 14.59
C PRO A 166 -73.35 -29.51 14.82
N LYS A 167 -74.14 -29.14 15.86
CA LYS A 167 -75.61 -29.30 16.10
C LYS A 167 -76.16 -30.72 16.37
N PRO A 168 -77.30 -30.86 17.10
CA PRO A 168 -78.63 -30.27 16.83
C PRO A 168 -78.91 -28.92 17.49
#